data_AF-V4C1W2-F1
#
_entry.id   AF-V4C1W2-F1
#
_cell.length_a   1.000
_cell.length_b   1.000
_cell.length_c   1.000
_cell.angle_alpha   90.00
_cell.angle_beta   90.00
_cell.angle_gamma   90.00
#
_symmetry.space_group_name_H-M   'P 1'
#
loop_
_entity.id
_entity.type
_entity.pdbx_description
1 polymer ?
#
loop_
_entity_poly.entity_id
_entity_poly.type
_entity_poly.pdbx_seq_one_letter_code
_entity_poly.pdbx_strand_id
1 'polypeptide(L)'
;MAGIVTMLSLLVFLTTGNCEYSDPVPLYVGTMFPKSNHWFRNYGNFLTLLFEYAFEEINNRTDILDGYSLKVIPKDSQGIPGLAAKKFMELIDEPPTKIAMIGPALSDELLVVGQIPQYYNLLEFLPFSREVKTNEVMIQAISAGKNINYNLEVTESYHPR
;
A
#
# COMPACT_ATOMS: atom_id res chain seq x y z
N MET A 1 -2.75 -26.63 -56.19
CA MET A 1 -1.75 -26.51 -55.11
C MET A 1 -1.83 -25.19 -54.34
N ALA A 2 -2.07 -24.04 -55.00
CA ALA A 2 -2.14 -22.73 -54.31
C ALA A 2 -3.23 -22.60 -53.21
N GLY A 3 -4.40 -23.21 -53.39
CA GLY A 3 -5.52 -23.10 -52.44
C GLY A 3 -5.36 -23.86 -51.11
N ILE A 4 -4.51 -24.89 -51.08
CA ILE A 4 -4.24 -25.65 -49.85
C ILE A 4 -3.26 -24.90 -48.95
N VAL A 5 -2.28 -24.21 -49.56
CA VAL A 5 -1.28 -23.42 -48.84
C VAL A 5 -1.93 -22.21 -48.16
N THR A 6 -2.87 -21.53 -48.82
CA THR A 6 -3.60 -20.40 -48.24
C THR A 6 -4.52 -20.80 -47.08
N MET A 7 -5.19 -21.95 -47.17
CA MET A 7 -6.00 -22.51 -46.08
C MET A 7 -5.15 -22.91 -44.86
N LEU A 8 -3.99 -23.53 -45.09
CA LEU A 8 -3.06 -23.87 -44.01
C LEU A 8 -2.49 -22.63 -43.32
N SER A 9 -2.16 -21.57 -44.06
CA SER A 9 -1.72 -20.30 -43.45
C SER A 9 -2.83 -19.63 -42.62
N LEU A 10 -4.09 -19.67 -43.09
CA LEU A 10 -5.21 -19.11 -42.33
C LEU A 10 -5.47 -19.90 -41.03
N LEU A 11 -5.33 -21.22 -41.08
CA LEU A 11 -5.48 -22.11 -39.92
C LEU A 11 -4.37 -21.91 -38.88
N VAL A 12 -3.14 -21.60 -39.32
CA VAL A 12 -2.00 -21.29 -38.42
C VAL A 12 -2.17 -19.90 -37.77
N PHE A 13 -2.74 -18.92 -38.47
CA PHE A 13 -3.08 -17.61 -37.89
C PHE A 13 -4.23 -17.70 -36.86
N LEU A 14 -5.20 -18.61 -37.06
CA LEU A 14 -6.31 -18.81 -36.13
C LEU A 14 -5.92 -19.58 -34.85
N THR A 15 -4.85 -20.38 -34.89
CA THR A 15 -4.42 -21.22 -33.76
C THR A 15 -3.34 -20.59 -32.88
N THR A 16 -2.71 -19.50 -33.33
CA THR A 16 -1.69 -18.75 -32.58
C THR A 16 -2.24 -17.53 -31.83
N GLY A 17 -3.55 -17.27 -31.93
CA GLY A 17 -4.23 -16.12 -31.33
C GLY A 17 -4.84 -16.35 -29.94
N ASN A 18 -4.55 -17.46 -29.26
CA ASN A 18 -4.95 -17.62 -27.87
C ASN A 18 -3.98 -16.82 -26.98
N CYS A 19 -4.21 -15.50 -26.93
CA CYS A 19 -3.76 -14.69 -25.81
C CYS A 19 -4.55 -15.20 -24.59
N GLU A 20 -3.93 -16.05 -23.76
CA GLU A 20 -4.49 -16.41 -22.46
C GLU A 20 -4.59 -15.12 -21.64
N TYR A 21 -5.77 -14.52 -21.63
CA TYR A 21 -6.11 -13.45 -20.71
C TYR A 21 -6.17 -14.06 -19.31
N SER A 22 -5.04 -14.03 -18.60
CA SER A 22 -4.99 -14.36 -17.18
C SER A 22 -5.50 -13.15 -16.40
N ASP A 23 -6.41 -13.39 -15.47
CA ASP A 23 -6.82 -12.35 -14.52
C ASP A 23 -5.58 -11.82 -13.78
N PRO A 24 -5.46 -10.49 -13.57
CA PRO A 24 -4.32 -9.91 -12.87
C PRO A 24 -4.20 -10.42 -11.43
N VAL A 25 -2.98 -10.73 -10.99
CA VAL A 25 -2.70 -11.21 -9.64
C VAL A 25 -2.89 -10.07 -8.63
N PRO A 26 -3.73 -10.24 -7.59
CA PRO A 26 -3.97 -9.17 -6.62
C PRO A 26 -2.80 -8.98 -5.65
N LEU A 27 -2.38 -7.72 -5.48
CA LEU A 27 -1.39 -7.26 -4.51
C LEU A 27 -2.10 -6.38 -3.47
N TYR A 28 -2.01 -6.76 -2.20
CA TYR A 28 -2.79 -6.13 -1.14
C TYR A 28 -1.94 -5.12 -0.35
N VAL A 29 -2.50 -3.94 -0.10
CA VAL A 29 -1.91 -2.90 0.75
C VAL A 29 -2.85 -2.62 1.90
N GLY A 30 -2.36 -2.76 3.13
CA GLY A 30 -3.12 -2.44 4.32
C GLY A 30 -3.22 -0.94 4.51
N THR A 31 -4.38 -0.43 4.90
CA THR A 31 -4.54 0.97 5.34
C THR A 31 -5.14 1.01 6.73
N MET A 32 -4.68 1.94 7.55
CA MET A 32 -5.19 2.09 8.91
C MET A 32 -5.39 3.56 9.27
N PHE A 33 -6.66 3.95 9.45
CA PHE A 33 -7.06 5.31 9.79
C PHE A 33 -8.26 5.30 10.75
N PRO A 34 -8.51 6.38 11.50
CA PRO A 34 -9.77 6.56 12.21
C PRO A 34 -10.91 6.75 11.20
N LYS A 35 -11.92 5.87 11.21
CA LYS A 35 -13.04 5.87 10.26
C LYS A 35 -14.43 5.95 10.91
N SER A 36 -14.54 5.76 12.23
CA SER A 36 -15.82 5.83 12.96
C SER A 36 -15.81 6.84 14.13
N ASN A 37 -15.30 6.44 15.30
CA ASN A 37 -15.49 7.15 16.57
C ASN A 37 -14.36 8.15 16.88
N HIS A 38 -14.03 9.03 15.94
CA HIS A 38 -12.95 10.00 16.11
C HIS A 38 -13.20 11.27 15.28
N TRP A 39 -12.67 12.43 15.71
CA TRP A 39 -12.82 13.69 14.97
C TRP A 39 -12.19 13.64 13.56
N PHE A 40 -11.17 12.80 13.39
CA PHE A 40 -10.49 12.58 12.11
C PHE A 40 -11.28 11.65 11.15
N ARG A 41 -12.43 11.12 11.55
CA ARG A 41 -13.22 10.14 10.77
C ARG A 41 -13.42 10.52 9.30
N ASN A 42 -13.79 11.77 9.03
CA ASN A 42 -14.09 12.20 7.66
C ASN A 42 -12.82 12.19 6.80
N TYR A 43 -11.69 12.61 7.37
CA TYR A 43 -10.38 12.54 6.72
C TYR A 43 -9.92 11.10 6.51
N GLY A 44 -10.07 10.21 7.50
CA GLY A 44 -9.69 8.81 7.36
C GLY A 44 -10.51 8.06 6.30
N ASN A 45 -11.80 8.35 6.17
CA ASN A 45 -12.63 7.83 5.09
C ASN A 45 -12.21 8.41 3.72
N PHE A 46 -11.95 9.72 3.66
CA PHE A 46 -11.44 10.36 2.44
C PHE A 46 -10.10 9.78 1.98
N LEU A 47 -9.16 9.55 2.91
CA LEU A 47 -7.86 8.95 2.58
C LEU A 47 -8.01 7.51 2.08
N THR A 48 -8.91 6.71 2.67
CA THR A 48 -9.19 5.36 2.14
C THR A 48 -9.64 5.44 0.68
N LEU A 49 -10.62 6.30 0.40
CA LEU A 49 -11.17 6.48 -0.94
C LEU A 49 -10.11 7.01 -1.93
N LEU A 50 -9.25 7.91 -1.47
CA LEU A 50 -8.15 8.45 -2.27
C LEU A 50 -7.20 7.35 -2.74
N PHE A 51 -6.82 6.42 -1.85
CA PHE A 51 -5.96 5.30 -2.23
C PHE A 51 -6.66 4.28 -3.12
N GLU A 52 -7.95 4.01 -2.88
CA GLU A 52 -8.75 3.16 -3.77
C GLU A 52 -8.78 3.73 -5.19
N TYR A 53 -9.05 5.04 -5.33
CA TYR A 53 -9.05 5.71 -6.63
C TYR A 53 -7.67 5.73 -7.29
N ALA A 54 -6.61 6.04 -6.54
CA ALA A 54 -5.25 6.03 -7.07
C ALA A 54 -4.83 4.63 -7.56
N PHE A 55 -5.22 3.58 -6.85
CA PHE A 55 -4.95 2.21 -7.24
C PHE A 55 -5.76 1.79 -8.46
N GLU A 56 -7.00 2.25 -8.58
CA GLU A 56 -7.80 2.07 -9.79
C GLU A 56 -7.12 2.69 -11.01
N GLU A 57 -6.63 3.93 -10.91
CA GLU A 57 -5.90 4.57 -12.01
C GLU A 57 -4.62 3.82 -12.39
N ILE A 58 -3.87 3.30 -11.42
CA ILE A 58 -2.68 2.47 -11.67
C ILE A 58 -3.07 1.15 -12.35
N ASN A 59 -4.11 0.47 -11.86
CA ASN A 59 -4.57 -0.81 -12.39
C ASN A 59 -5.08 -0.69 -13.84
N ASN A 60 -5.58 0.50 -14.23
CA ASN A 60 -6.02 0.78 -15.60
C ASN A 60 -4.86 0.99 -16.58
N ARG A 61 -3.62 1.04 -16.10
CA ARG A 61 -2.42 1.25 -16.91
C ARG A 61 -1.61 -0.03 -17.04
N THR A 62 -1.50 -0.53 -18.28
CA THR A 62 -0.72 -1.73 -18.61
C THR A 62 0.80 -1.51 -18.60
N ASP A 63 1.27 -0.28 -18.37
CA ASP A 63 2.70 0.04 -18.38
C ASP A 63 3.33 0.20 -16.98
N ILE A 64 2.55 0.08 -15.90
CA ILE A 64 3.05 0.25 -14.52
C ILE A 64 3.18 -1.10 -13.80
N LEU A 65 2.09 -1.87 -13.72
CA LEU A 65 2.01 -3.16 -13.01
C LEU A 65 1.30 -4.20 -13.87
N ASP A 66 1.82 -4.45 -15.06
CA ASP A 66 1.22 -5.44 -15.98
C ASP A 66 1.11 -6.82 -15.33
N GLY A 67 -0.05 -7.46 -15.49
CA GLY A 67 -0.36 -8.75 -14.86
C GLY A 67 -0.66 -8.70 -13.34
N TYR A 68 -0.65 -7.53 -12.70
CA TYR A 68 -0.99 -7.37 -11.28
C TYR A 68 -2.12 -6.34 -11.06
N SER A 69 -2.80 -6.44 -9.92
CA SER A 69 -3.80 -5.44 -9.49
C SER A 69 -3.62 -5.06 -8.03
N LEU A 70 -3.50 -3.76 -7.74
CA LEU A 70 -3.44 -3.24 -6.38
C LEU A 70 -4.82 -3.22 -5.73
N LYS A 71 -4.90 -3.64 -4.45
CA LYS A 71 -6.12 -3.64 -3.64
C LYS A 71 -5.87 -3.09 -2.24
N VAL A 72 -6.76 -2.22 -1.77
CA VAL A 72 -6.72 -1.67 -0.41
C VAL A 72 -7.43 -2.60 0.57
N ILE A 73 -6.81 -2.86 1.73
CA ILE A 73 -7.43 -3.55 2.86
C ILE A 73 -7.51 -2.57 4.05
N PRO A 74 -8.65 -1.90 4.28
CA PRO A 74 -8.76 -0.89 5.32
C PRO A 74 -9.08 -1.49 6.70
N LYS A 75 -8.46 -0.95 7.74
CA LYS A 75 -8.85 -1.14 9.15
C LYS A 75 -9.16 0.20 9.81
N ASP A 76 -10.13 0.18 10.73
CA ASP A 76 -10.53 1.34 11.52
C ASP A 76 -9.84 1.33 12.89
N SER A 77 -8.98 2.31 13.11
CA SER A 77 -8.23 2.46 14.37
C SER A 77 -8.99 3.25 15.44
N GLN A 78 -10.04 3.98 15.06
CA GLN A 78 -10.82 4.88 15.91
C GLN A 78 -10.00 5.96 16.65
N GLY A 79 -8.74 6.20 16.27
CA GLY A 79 -7.88 7.14 17.01
C GLY A 79 -7.33 6.56 18.32
N ILE A 80 -7.45 5.25 18.55
CA ILE A 80 -7.11 4.61 19.82
C ILE A 80 -5.81 3.80 19.62
N PRO A 81 -4.68 4.17 20.27
CA PRO A 81 -3.39 3.53 20.00
C PRO A 81 -3.37 2.00 20.21
N GLY A 82 -4.00 1.51 21.29
CA GLY A 82 -4.09 0.07 21.53
C GLY A 82 -4.94 -0.67 20.50
N LEU A 83 -5.99 -0.03 19.99
CA LEU A 83 -6.81 -0.59 18.90
C LEU A 83 -6.04 -0.57 17.58
N ALA A 84 -5.30 0.51 17.30
CA ALA A 84 -4.44 0.62 16.13
C ALA A 84 -3.39 -0.51 16.11
N ALA A 85 -2.71 -0.77 17.22
CA ALA A 85 -1.78 -1.90 17.33
C ALA A 85 -2.44 -3.26 17.03
N LYS A 86 -3.62 -3.51 17.61
CA LYS A 86 -4.40 -4.71 17.31
C LYS A 86 -4.75 -4.79 15.82
N LYS A 87 -5.22 -3.70 15.22
CA LYS A 87 -5.59 -3.64 13.80
C LYS A 87 -4.40 -3.82 12.86
N PHE A 88 -3.23 -3.33 13.25
CA PHE A 88 -1.99 -3.58 12.53
C PHE A 88 -1.59 -5.06 12.59
N MET A 89 -1.69 -5.70 13.76
CA MET A 89 -1.45 -7.14 13.88
C MET A 89 -2.46 -7.95 13.06
N GLU A 90 -3.74 -7.57 13.05
CA GLU A 90 -4.73 -8.18 12.14
C GLU A 90 -4.30 -8.02 10.66
N LEU A 91 -3.74 -6.87 10.27
CA LEU A 91 -3.14 -6.69 8.95
C LEU A 91 -1.86 -7.50 8.75
N ILE A 92 -1.16 -7.98 9.76
CA ILE A 92 -0.02 -8.88 9.54
C ILE A 92 -0.49 -10.32 9.42
N ASP A 93 -1.28 -10.75 10.39
CA ASP A 93 -1.56 -12.15 10.66
C ASP A 93 -2.69 -12.71 9.79
N GLU A 94 -3.65 -11.88 9.38
CA GLU A 94 -4.82 -12.33 8.63
C GLU A 94 -4.52 -12.36 7.12
N PRO A 95 -4.91 -13.42 6.38
CA PRO A 95 -4.89 -13.39 4.93
C PRO A 95 -5.83 -12.31 4.37
N PRO A 96 -5.56 -11.77 3.18
CA PRO A 96 -4.40 -12.05 2.32
C PRO A 96 -3.10 -11.41 2.86
N THR A 97 -1.93 -11.84 2.40
CA THR A 97 -0.66 -11.18 2.76
C THR A 97 -0.61 -9.78 2.16
N LYS A 98 -0.26 -8.78 2.96
CA LYS A 98 -0.08 -7.40 2.49
C LYS A 98 1.39 -7.15 2.17
N ILE A 99 1.65 -6.46 1.07
CA ILE A 99 2.99 -6.11 0.62
C ILE A 99 3.49 -4.77 1.19
N ALA A 100 2.56 -3.94 1.67
CA ALA A 100 2.83 -2.64 2.26
C ALA A 100 1.69 -2.23 3.20
N MET A 101 1.99 -1.26 4.07
CA MET A 101 1.05 -0.64 5.00
C MET A 101 1.05 0.88 4.79
N ILE A 102 -0.12 1.50 4.95
CA ILE A 102 -0.30 2.95 4.91
C ILE A 102 -1.03 3.42 6.16
N GLY A 103 -0.49 4.43 6.82
CA GLY A 103 -0.93 4.88 8.13
C GLY A 103 -0.14 4.20 9.26
N PRO A 104 -0.41 4.54 10.54
CA PRO A 104 -1.50 5.41 10.98
C PRO A 104 -1.32 6.89 10.64
N ALA A 105 -2.42 7.66 10.65
CA ALA A 105 -2.40 9.10 10.37
C ALA A 105 -2.20 10.00 11.60
N LEU A 106 -2.32 9.43 12.81
CA LEU A 106 -2.20 10.17 14.07
C LEU A 106 -0.91 9.79 14.81
N SER A 107 -0.25 10.78 15.43
CA SER A 107 1.00 10.57 16.16
C SER A 107 0.87 9.56 17.31
N ASP A 108 -0.21 9.63 18.10
CA ASP A 108 -0.41 8.74 19.25
C ASP A 108 -0.52 7.26 18.84
N GLU A 109 -1.14 6.99 17.69
CA GLU A 109 -1.20 5.64 17.11
C GLU A 109 0.17 5.21 16.58
N LEU A 110 0.88 6.15 15.95
CA LEU A 110 2.20 5.89 15.39
C LEU A 110 3.23 5.51 16.46
N LEU A 111 3.19 6.11 17.65
CA LEU A 111 4.09 5.77 18.75
C LEU A 111 4.09 4.30 19.11
N VAL A 112 2.94 3.64 18.94
CA VAL A 112 2.77 2.22 19.24
C VAL A 112 3.02 1.36 17.99
N VAL A 113 2.44 1.76 16.86
CA VAL A 113 2.46 0.93 15.62
C VAL A 113 3.79 1.03 14.88
N GLY A 114 4.40 2.20 14.81
CA GLY A 114 5.60 2.46 13.98
C GLY A 114 6.85 1.70 14.41
N GLN A 115 6.82 1.03 15.55
CA GLN A 115 7.90 0.15 16.01
C GLN A 115 7.75 -1.28 15.51
N ILE A 116 6.59 -1.69 14.98
CA ILE A 116 6.27 -3.07 14.61
C ILE A 116 6.82 -3.47 13.22
N PRO A 117 6.67 -2.66 12.14
CA PRO A 117 6.97 -3.12 10.77
C PRO A 117 8.39 -3.66 10.54
N GLN A 118 9.38 -3.11 11.27
CA GLN A 118 10.79 -3.54 11.19
C GLN A 118 11.00 -5.02 11.52
N TYR A 119 10.12 -5.64 12.30
CA TYR A 119 10.21 -7.05 12.65
C TYR A 119 9.59 -7.98 11.59
N TYR A 120 8.88 -7.41 10.61
CA TYR A 120 8.10 -8.16 9.61
C TYR A 120 8.53 -7.86 8.16
N ASN A 121 9.63 -7.13 7.95
CA ASN A 121 10.07 -6.66 6.63
C ASN A 121 8.97 -5.92 5.84
N LEU A 122 8.09 -5.20 6.56
CA LEU A 122 6.98 -4.47 5.94
C LEU A 122 7.36 -3.01 5.74
N LEU A 123 7.04 -2.49 4.55
CA LEU A 123 7.12 -1.06 4.28
C LEU A 123 5.89 -0.37 4.84
N GLU A 124 6.10 0.61 5.72
CA GLU A 124 5.03 1.46 6.26
C GLU A 124 5.19 2.89 5.72
N PHE A 125 4.16 3.38 5.05
CA PHE A 125 4.07 4.76 4.58
C PHE A 125 3.18 5.57 5.51
N LEU A 126 3.71 6.66 6.07
CA LEU A 126 3.08 7.43 7.15
C LEU A 126 2.67 8.82 6.67
N PRO A 127 1.49 8.96 6.06
CA PRO A 127 1.01 10.25 5.65
C PRO A 127 0.61 11.05 6.91
N PHE A 128 1.15 12.26 7.04
CA PHE A 128 0.74 13.29 8.02
C PHE A 128 1.18 13.14 9.48
N SER A 129 1.88 12.08 9.87
CA SER A 129 2.39 12.02 11.25
C SER A 129 3.52 13.01 11.48
N ARG A 130 3.41 13.81 12.53
CA ARG A 130 4.29 14.95 12.84
C ARG A 130 5.33 14.66 13.91
N GLU A 131 5.50 13.41 14.30
CA GLU A 131 6.43 13.05 15.36
C GLU A 131 7.85 12.87 14.81
N VAL A 132 8.69 13.88 15.08
CA VAL A 132 10.09 13.99 14.62
C VAL A 132 10.93 12.78 15.01
N LYS A 133 10.65 12.15 16.16
CA LYS A 133 11.35 10.93 16.62
C LYS A 133 11.07 9.72 15.74
N THR A 134 9.94 9.66 15.04
CA THR A 134 9.58 8.48 14.25
C THR A 134 10.26 8.47 12.89
N ASN A 135 10.58 9.64 12.33
CA ASN A 135 11.48 9.73 11.18
C ASN A 135 12.87 9.21 11.54
N GLU A 136 13.39 9.53 12.73
CA GLU A 136 14.66 8.99 13.21
C GLU A 136 14.60 7.47 13.45
N VAL A 137 13.53 6.95 14.07
CA VAL A 137 13.37 5.50 14.30
C VAL A 137 13.18 4.72 13.00
N MET A 138 12.40 5.24 12.04
CA MET A 138 12.23 4.62 10.72
C MET A 138 13.52 4.70 9.89
N ILE A 139 14.24 5.82 9.91
CA ILE A 139 15.56 5.96 9.27
C ILE A 139 16.59 5.04 9.95
N GLN A 140 16.56 4.87 11.27
CA GLN A 140 17.43 3.94 12.00
C GLN A 140 17.09 2.47 11.71
N ALA A 141 15.82 2.09 11.59
CA ALA A 141 15.42 0.75 11.21
C ALA A 141 15.84 0.43 9.75
N ILE A 142 15.75 1.41 8.85
CA ILE A 142 16.22 1.31 7.47
C ILE A 142 17.77 1.29 7.40
N SER A 143 18.46 2.07 8.24
CA SER A 143 19.93 2.15 8.26
C SER A 143 20.61 0.99 8.97
N ALA A 144 19.97 0.39 9.97
CA ALA A 144 20.41 -0.85 10.61
C ALA A 144 20.42 -2.03 9.63
N GLY A 145 19.65 -1.94 8.54
CA GLY A 145 19.69 -2.88 7.41
C GLY A 145 20.61 -2.48 6.25
N LYS A 146 20.97 -1.19 6.09
CA LYS A 146 21.85 -0.69 5.02
C LYS A 146 22.60 0.60 5.42
N ASN A 147 23.90 0.65 5.13
CA ASN A 147 24.72 1.88 5.15
C ASN A 147 24.25 2.86 4.05
N ILE A 148 23.25 3.69 4.31
CA ILE A 148 22.80 4.74 3.41
C ILE A 148 22.59 6.04 4.15
N ASN A 149 23.34 7.08 3.74
CA ASN A 149 23.23 8.45 4.24
C ASN A 149 22.10 9.17 3.48
N TYR A 150 21.07 9.60 4.19
CA TYR A 150 20.08 10.54 3.64
C TYR A 150 20.22 11.90 4.34
N ASN A 151 20.48 12.93 3.55
CA ASN A 151 20.29 14.32 3.96
C ASN A 151 18.83 14.69 3.71
N LEU A 152 18.05 14.92 4.76
CA LEU A 152 16.67 15.40 4.65
C LEU A 152 16.53 16.71 5.42
N GLU A 153 16.18 17.77 4.69
CA GLU A 153 15.80 19.07 5.24
C GLU A 153 14.44 18.94 5.93
N VAL A 154 14.43 19.13 7.26
CA VAL A 154 13.22 19.12 8.09
C VAL A 154 12.58 20.51 8.01
N THR A 155 11.48 20.65 7.28
CA THR A 155 10.66 21.87 7.34
C THR A 155 9.82 21.86 8.60
N GLU A 156 10.33 22.49 9.65
CA GLU A 156 9.62 22.81 10.89
C GLU A 156 8.47 23.80 10.59
N SER A 157 7.21 23.37 10.68
CA SER A 157 6.06 24.29 10.72
C SER A 157 5.19 23.98 11.93
N TYR A 158 5.61 24.55 13.06
CA TYR A 158 4.87 24.58 14.31
C TYR A 158 3.75 25.63 14.23
N HIS A 159 2.49 25.20 14.34
CA HIS A 159 1.36 26.08 14.63
C HIS A 159 0.59 25.53 15.84
N PRO A 160 0.72 26.15 17.02
CA PRO A 160 -0.05 25.76 18.19
C PRO A 160 -1.50 26.25 18.03
N ARG A 161 -2.44 25.46 18.55
CA ARG A 161 -3.74 25.97 18.99
C ARG A 161 -3.67 26.25 20.47
#